data_AF-A0A2M8AAY1-F1
#
_entry.id   AF-A0A2M8AAY1-F1
#
_cell.length_a   1.000
_cell.length_b   1.000
_cell.length_c   1.000
_cell.angle_alpha   90.00
_cell.angle_beta   90.00
_cell.angle_gamma   90.00
#
_symmetry.space_group_name_H-M   'P 1'
#
loop_
_entity.id
_entity.type
_entity.pdbx_description
1 polymer ?
#
loop_
_entity_poly.entity_id
_entity_poly.type
_entity_poly.pdbx_seq_one_letter_code
_entity_poly.pdbx_strand_id
1 'polypeptide(L)'
;MDKTLADLWQGKTITKKPINLSIENKKKLSFPLKNETFYQLIINTKTSAYLVLSKGKGKMNFFDYMIVYNLDLSILKVKLLVYREEYGGEIGSDRWLKQFTGKSNPNQMKFGNDIQNISGATISAQSINEDIIKVTKQLIELKEKGII
;
A
#
# COMPACT_ATOMS: atom_id res chain seq x y z
N MET A 1 9.46 -5.27 -16.23
CA MET A 1 9.33 -5.41 -14.75
C MET A 1 9.16 -4.01 -14.19
N ASP A 2 8.23 -3.78 -13.26
CA ASP A 2 8.05 -2.47 -12.62
C ASP A 2 9.38 -2.04 -11.98
N LYS A 3 10.00 -0.96 -12.50
CA LYS A 3 11.34 -0.49 -12.09
C LYS A 3 11.47 -0.39 -10.57
N THR A 4 10.38 -0.04 -9.89
CA THR A 4 10.34 0.12 -8.43
C THR A 4 10.65 -1.16 -7.67
N LEU A 5 10.12 -2.30 -8.10
CA LEU A 5 10.35 -3.57 -7.42
C LEU A 5 11.77 -4.09 -7.73
N ALA A 6 12.26 -3.82 -8.94
CA ALA A 6 13.63 -4.12 -9.33
C ALA A 6 14.64 -3.30 -8.50
N ASP A 7 14.33 -2.04 -8.18
CA ASP A 7 15.20 -1.19 -7.35
C ASP A 7 15.27 -1.70 -5.89
N LEU A 8 14.17 -2.22 -5.35
CA LEU A 8 14.12 -2.77 -3.99
C LEU A 8 14.91 -4.09 -3.86
N TRP A 9 14.95 -4.89 -4.92
CA TRP A 9 15.64 -6.19 -4.93
C TRP A 9 16.44 -6.37 -6.22
N GLN A 10 17.49 -5.54 -6.36
CA GLN A 10 18.35 -5.50 -7.53
C GLN A 10 18.90 -6.89 -7.89
N GLY A 11 18.72 -7.28 -9.16
CA GLY A 11 19.21 -8.56 -9.69
C GLY A 11 18.45 -9.80 -9.23
N LYS A 12 17.33 -9.67 -8.52
CA LYS A 12 16.53 -10.83 -8.05
C LYS A 12 15.28 -11.05 -8.91
N THR A 13 14.87 -12.31 -9.05
CA THR A 13 13.58 -12.65 -9.66
C THR A 13 12.47 -12.46 -8.64
N ILE A 14 11.49 -11.64 -9.00
CA ILE A 14 10.34 -11.30 -8.14
C ILE A 14 9.07 -11.83 -8.81
N THR A 15 8.36 -12.72 -8.11
CA THR A 15 7.05 -13.23 -8.53
C THR A 15 5.97 -12.67 -7.61
N LYS A 16 4.90 -12.13 -8.22
CA LYS A 16 3.71 -11.67 -7.51
C LYS A 16 2.69 -12.80 -7.48
N LYS A 17 2.38 -13.35 -6.31
CA LYS A 17 1.33 -14.35 -6.13
C LYS A 17 0.10 -13.68 -5.49
N PRO A 18 -1.06 -13.62 -6.16
CA PRO A 18 -2.26 -13.01 -5.58
C PRO A 18 -2.71 -13.79 -4.34
N ILE A 19 -3.14 -13.07 -3.30
CA ILE A 19 -3.76 -13.65 -2.11
C ILE A 19 -5.23 -13.86 -2.43
N ASN A 20 -5.56 -15.12 -2.74
CA ASN A 20 -6.93 -15.55 -3.04
C ASN A 20 -7.47 -16.41 -1.90
N LEU A 21 -8.72 -16.15 -1.52
CA LEU A 21 -9.43 -16.85 -0.46
C LEU A 21 -10.69 -17.51 -0.99
N SER A 22 -11.07 -18.64 -0.38
CA SER A 22 -12.39 -19.24 -0.58
C SER A 22 -13.50 -18.27 -0.14
N ILE A 23 -14.71 -18.45 -0.68
CA ILE A 23 -15.87 -17.60 -0.37
C ILE A 23 -16.15 -17.58 1.14
N GLU A 24 -16.05 -18.72 1.80
CA GLU A 24 -16.26 -18.84 3.24
C GLU A 24 -15.25 -18.04 4.05
N ASN A 25 -13.97 -18.07 3.66
CA ASN A 25 -12.94 -17.30 4.35
C ASN A 25 -13.06 -15.80 4.05
N LYS A 26 -13.52 -15.40 2.85
CA LYS A 26 -13.84 -14.00 2.54
C LYS A 26 -14.97 -13.46 3.44
N LYS A 27 -15.99 -14.27 3.75
CA LYS A 27 -17.10 -13.87 4.65
C LYS A 27 -16.65 -13.60 6.10
N LYS A 28 -15.49 -14.10 6.50
CA LYS A 28 -14.93 -13.90 7.85
C LYS A 28 -14.15 -12.60 8.00
N LEU A 29 -13.91 -11.87 6.91
CA LEU A 29 -13.17 -10.60 6.92
C LEU A 29 -14.12 -9.43 7.21
N SER A 30 -13.62 -8.43 7.93
CA SER A 30 -14.32 -7.16 8.16
C SER A 30 -14.45 -6.29 6.91
N PHE A 31 -13.80 -6.69 5.81
CA PHE A 31 -13.75 -5.98 4.54
C PHE A 31 -13.88 -6.92 3.35
N PRO A 32 -14.38 -6.44 2.20
CA PRO A 32 -14.39 -7.22 0.98
C PRO A 32 -12.98 -7.36 0.41
N LEU A 33 -12.44 -8.58 0.40
CA LEU A 33 -11.18 -8.88 -0.28
C LEU A 33 -11.42 -8.91 -1.80
N LYS A 34 -11.04 -7.81 -2.45
CA LYS A 34 -11.03 -7.71 -3.91
C LYS A 34 -9.90 -8.57 -4.48
N ASN A 35 -10.19 -9.27 -5.57
CA ASN A 35 -9.17 -10.01 -6.30
C ASN A 35 -8.09 -9.03 -6.80
N GLU A 36 -6.87 -9.53 -6.97
CA GLU A 36 -5.76 -8.77 -7.58
C GLU A 36 -5.38 -7.47 -6.84
N THR A 37 -5.74 -7.36 -5.56
CA THR A 37 -5.39 -6.21 -4.71
C THR A 37 -4.18 -6.54 -3.82
N PHE A 38 -4.18 -7.72 -3.20
CA PHE A 38 -3.15 -8.16 -2.26
C PHE A 38 -2.30 -9.27 -2.89
N TYR A 39 -0.98 -9.18 -2.74
CA TYR A 39 -0.02 -10.12 -3.31
C TYR A 39 1.06 -10.49 -2.30
N GLN A 40 1.48 -11.75 -2.32
CA GLN A 40 2.75 -12.19 -1.77
C GLN A 40 3.85 -11.97 -2.81
N LEU A 41 4.96 -11.35 -2.40
CA LEU A 41 6.17 -11.23 -3.21
C LEU A 41 7.12 -12.37 -2.86
N ILE A 42 7.30 -13.28 -3.82
CA ILE A 42 8.24 -14.39 -3.74
C ILE A 42 9.53 -13.95 -4.42
N ILE A 43 10.63 -13.96 -3.68
CA ILE A 43 11.94 -13.51 -4.14
C ILE A 43 12.90 -14.68 -3.97
N ASN A 44 13.54 -15.10 -5.06
CA ASN A 44 14.44 -16.26 -5.07
C ASN A 44 13.83 -17.46 -4.29
N THR A 45 12.57 -17.79 -4.60
CA THR A 45 11.76 -18.88 -4.00
C THR A 45 11.26 -18.70 -2.57
N LYS A 46 11.50 -17.57 -1.89
CA LYS A 46 10.98 -17.30 -0.53
C LYS A 46 10.03 -16.10 -0.50
N THR A 47 8.87 -16.25 0.14
CA THR A 47 8.00 -15.11 0.46
C THR A 47 8.78 -14.13 1.33
N SER A 48 8.98 -12.91 0.81
CA SER A 48 9.87 -11.93 1.41
C SER A 48 9.17 -10.60 1.71
N ALA A 49 8.02 -10.35 1.08
CA ALA A 49 7.27 -9.12 1.24
C ALA A 49 5.80 -9.31 0.82
N TYR A 50 4.96 -8.34 1.14
CA TYR A 50 3.61 -8.21 0.60
C TYR A 50 3.52 -6.96 -0.28
N LEU A 51 2.75 -7.04 -1.35
CA LEU A 51 2.43 -5.91 -2.22
C LEU A 51 0.93 -5.71 -2.20
N VAL A 52 0.50 -4.46 -2.00
CA VAL A 52 -0.90 -4.07 -2.13
C VAL A 52 -1.01 -3.00 -3.21
N LEU A 53 -1.94 -3.19 -4.14
CA LEU A 53 -2.35 -2.19 -5.12
C LEU A 53 -3.66 -1.58 -4.66
N SER A 54 -3.72 -0.25 -4.53
CA SER A 54 -4.94 0.43 -4.09
C SER A 54 -5.17 1.74 -4.84
N LYS A 55 -6.32 2.35 -4.55
CA LYS A 55 -6.75 3.61 -5.16
C LYS A 55 -7.17 4.60 -4.09
N GLY A 56 -6.67 5.82 -4.20
CA GLY A 56 -7.16 6.95 -3.41
C GLY A 56 -7.96 7.92 -4.27
N LYS A 57 -8.73 8.79 -3.62
CA LYS A 57 -9.57 9.79 -4.27
C LYS A 57 -8.81 11.13 -4.29
N GLY A 58 -8.57 11.66 -5.48
CA GLY A 58 -8.11 13.03 -5.67
C GLY A 58 -9.29 14.01 -5.56
N LYS A 59 -9.13 15.23 -6.10
CA LYS A 59 -10.20 16.21 -6.09
C LYS A 59 -11.32 15.84 -7.06
N MET A 60 -10.96 15.33 -8.24
CA MET A 60 -11.87 15.08 -9.36
C MET A 60 -11.86 13.63 -9.87
N ASN A 61 -10.79 12.88 -9.62
CA ASN A 61 -10.55 11.54 -10.16
C ASN A 61 -9.88 10.64 -9.10
N PHE A 62 -9.76 9.36 -9.42
CA PHE A 62 -8.97 8.42 -8.61
C PHE A 62 -7.51 8.38 -9.09
N PHE A 63 -6.61 8.19 -8.13
CA PHE A 63 -5.22 7.87 -8.39
C PHE A 63 -4.91 6.45 -7.92
N ASP A 64 -3.97 5.79 -8.60
CA ASP A 64 -3.54 4.44 -8.28
C ASP A 64 -2.17 4.49 -7.62
N TYR A 65 -1.98 3.68 -6.59
CA TYR A 65 -0.73 3.61 -5.86
C TYR A 65 -0.50 2.19 -5.35
N MET A 66 0.72 1.95 -4.89
CA MET A 66 1.08 0.69 -4.26
C MET A 66 1.78 0.88 -2.93
N ILE A 67 1.67 -0.16 -2.10
CA ILE A 67 2.39 -0.28 -0.84
C ILE A 67 3.11 -1.63 -0.82
N VAL A 68 4.38 -1.60 -0.49
CA VAL A 68 5.19 -2.79 -0.24
C VAL A 68 5.43 -2.88 1.26
N TYR A 69 5.14 -4.03 1.85
CA TYR A 69 5.32 -4.33 3.25
C TYR A 69 6.36 -5.43 3.45
N ASN A 70 7.10 -5.36 4.56
CA ASN A 70 7.87 -6.46 5.10
C ASN A 70 6.94 -7.53 5.71
N LEU A 71 7.48 -8.70 6.06
CA LEU A 71 6.72 -9.79 6.69
C LEU A 71 6.20 -9.44 8.09
N ASP A 72 6.84 -8.49 8.77
CA ASP A 72 6.38 -7.91 10.04
C ASP A 72 5.27 -6.86 9.87
N LEU A 73 4.84 -6.61 8.63
CA LEU A 73 3.87 -5.59 8.23
C LEU A 73 4.34 -4.14 8.40
N SER A 74 5.65 -3.91 8.58
CA SER A 74 6.22 -2.56 8.41
C SER A 74 6.23 -2.17 6.93
N ILE A 75 5.86 -0.93 6.64
CA ILE A 75 5.87 -0.39 5.27
C ILE A 75 7.31 -0.25 4.80
N LEU A 76 7.67 -0.98 3.74
CA LEU A 76 8.96 -0.86 3.07
C LEU A 76 8.96 0.32 2.10
N LYS A 77 7.90 0.46 1.29
CA LYS A 77 7.80 1.52 0.27
C LYS A 77 6.35 1.83 -0.07
N VAL A 78 6.03 3.10 -0.23
CA VAL A 78 4.81 3.57 -0.91
C VAL A 78 5.22 4.22 -2.23
N LYS A 79 4.44 4.00 -3.29
CA LYS A 79 4.66 4.67 -4.58
C LYS A 79 3.35 4.97 -5.28
N LEU A 80 3.22 6.20 -5.77
CA LEU A 80 2.16 6.59 -6.70
C LEU A 80 2.45 6.01 -8.09
N LEU A 81 1.46 5.32 -8.67
CA LEU A 81 1.58 4.67 -9.98
C LEU A 81 0.98 5.54 -11.08
N VAL A 82 -0.24 6.04 -10.87
CA VAL A 82 -0.97 6.84 -11.85
C VAL A 82 -1.70 7.97 -11.13
N TYR A 83 -1.47 9.20 -11.58
CA TYR A 83 -2.20 10.39 -11.16
C TYR A 83 -2.80 11.06 -12.38
N ARG A 84 -4.09 11.40 -12.34
CA ARG A 84 -4.87 11.80 -13.51
C ARG A 84 -5.36 13.25 -13.48
N GLU A 85 -4.95 14.01 -12.46
CA GLU A 85 -5.35 15.40 -12.28
C GLU A 85 -4.17 16.34 -12.51
N GLU A 86 -4.45 17.58 -12.90
CA GLU A 86 -3.44 18.61 -13.15
C GLU A 86 -2.77 19.12 -11.86
N TYR A 87 -3.49 19.08 -10.74
CA TYR A 87 -3.04 19.58 -9.44
C TYR A 87 -3.13 18.49 -8.39
N GLY A 88 -2.19 18.48 -7.45
CA GLY A 88 -2.18 17.53 -6.33
C GLY A 88 -1.28 16.30 -6.53
N GLY A 89 -0.54 16.23 -7.63
CA GLY A 89 0.41 15.16 -7.93
C GLY A 89 1.62 15.11 -6.99
N GLU A 90 1.81 16.13 -6.15
CA GLU A 90 2.88 16.24 -5.15
C GLU A 90 2.87 15.08 -4.14
N ILE A 91 1.72 14.42 -3.95
CA ILE A 91 1.60 13.19 -3.16
C ILE A 91 2.46 12.03 -3.71
N GLY A 92 2.89 12.12 -4.98
CA GLY A 92 3.77 11.15 -5.62
C GLY A 92 5.25 11.37 -5.31
N SER A 93 5.62 12.45 -4.63
CA SER A 93 7.01 12.74 -4.33
C SER A 93 7.61 11.71 -3.36
N ASP A 94 8.79 11.19 -3.70
CA ASP A 94 9.51 10.24 -2.83
C ASP A 94 9.78 10.83 -1.45
N ARG A 95 10.02 12.14 -1.37
CA ARG A 95 10.24 12.84 -0.09
C ARG A 95 9.03 12.74 0.82
N TRP A 96 7.84 13.00 0.31
CA TRP A 96 6.62 12.97 1.12
C TRP A 96 6.23 11.54 1.48
N LEU A 97 6.31 10.61 0.51
CA LEU A 97 5.95 9.20 0.72
C LEU A 97 6.89 8.44 1.67
N LYS A 98 8.14 8.89 1.84
CA LYS A 98 9.08 8.31 2.81
C LYS A 98 8.61 8.40 4.26
N GLN A 99 7.67 9.29 4.58
CA GLN A 99 7.09 9.40 5.92
C GLN A 99 6.39 8.10 6.37
N PHE A 100 5.93 7.27 5.43
CA PHE A 100 5.29 5.99 5.74
C PHE A 100 6.29 4.86 6.03
N THR A 101 7.54 4.98 5.58
CA THR A 101 8.53 3.90 5.69
C THR A 101 8.78 3.52 7.16
N GLY A 102 8.77 2.22 7.45
CA GLY A 102 8.95 1.65 8.77
C GLY A 102 7.69 1.63 9.64
N LYS A 103 6.63 2.35 9.28
CA LYS A 103 5.37 2.34 10.04
C LYS A 103 4.62 1.03 9.80
N SER A 104 4.11 0.43 10.88
CA SER A 104 3.25 -0.76 10.85
C SER A 104 1.95 -0.56 11.64
N ASN A 105 1.91 0.43 12.54
CA ASN A 105 0.77 0.72 13.39
C ASN A 105 -0.11 1.84 12.77
N PRO A 106 -1.38 1.57 12.44
CA PRO A 106 -2.33 2.57 11.96
C PRO A 106 -2.45 3.83 12.82
N ASN A 107 -2.23 3.72 14.14
CA ASN A 107 -2.35 4.83 15.08
C ASN A 107 -1.16 5.82 15.02
N GLN A 108 -0.08 5.47 14.31
CA GLN A 108 1.12 6.29 14.12
C GLN A 108 1.16 6.95 12.73
N MET A 109 0.01 7.06 12.06
CA MET A 109 -0.15 7.65 10.72
C MET A 109 -1.20 8.77 10.72
N LYS A 110 -1.36 9.49 11.83
CA LYS A 110 -2.34 10.59 11.92
C LYS A 110 -1.96 11.73 10.98
N PHE A 111 -2.87 12.08 10.07
CA PHE A 111 -2.67 13.17 9.12
C PHE A 111 -2.54 14.52 9.85
N GLY A 112 -1.61 15.36 9.41
CA GLY A 112 -1.29 16.65 10.02
C GLY A 112 -0.46 16.56 11.31
N ASN A 113 -0.20 15.35 11.84
CA ASN A 113 0.65 15.14 13.01
C ASN A 113 1.81 14.19 12.68
N ASP A 114 1.52 12.92 12.43
CA ASP A 114 2.54 11.92 12.06
C ASP A 114 2.92 11.98 10.58
N ILE A 115 1.99 12.46 9.74
CA ILE A 115 2.15 12.60 8.29
C ILE A 115 1.85 14.03 7.91
N GLN A 116 2.83 14.71 7.32
CA GLN A 116 2.72 16.12 6.95
C GLN A 116 1.66 16.35 5.86
N ASN A 117 1.00 17.51 5.94
CA ASN A 117 0.15 17.99 4.85
C ASN A 117 0.99 18.40 3.63
N ILE A 118 0.32 18.51 2.48
CA ILE A 118 0.88 19.13 1.28
C ILE A 118 0.02 20.31 0.89
N SER A 119 0.62 21.51 0.86
CA SER A 119 -0.08 22.70 0.39
C SER A 119 -0.53 22.53 -1.05
N GLY A 120 -1.78 22.90 -1.36
CA GLY A 120 -2.39 22.71 -2.69
C GLY A 120 -2.83 21.29 -3.01
N ALA A 121 -2.47 20.29 -2.20
CA ALA A 121 -2.80 18.87 -2.42
C ALA A 121 -3.46 18.20 -1.20
N THR A 122 -4.01 18.98 -0.26
CA THR A 122 -4.55 18.48 1.02
C THR A 122 -5.56 17.34 0.86
N ILE A 123 -6.49 17.44 -0.09
CA ILE A 123 -7.53 16.42 -0.34
C ILE A 123 -6.88 15.09 -0.72
N SER A 124 -5.99 15.11 -1.71
CA SER A 124 -5.28 13.93 -2.20
C SER A 124 -4.35 13.34 -1.14
N ALA A 125 -3.64 14.20 -0.39
CA ALA A 125 -2.72 13.81 0.68
C ALA A 125 -3.45 13.16 1.86
N GLN A 126 -4.61 13.70 2.25
CA GLN A 126 -5.47 13.09 3.26
C GLN A 126 -6.02 11.76 2.76
N SER A 127 -6.51 11.70 1.52
CA SER A 127 -7.12 10.49 0.96
C SER A 127 -6.13 9.33 0.88
N ILE A 128 -4.90 9.55 0.39
CA ILE A 128 -3.90 8.48 0.35
C ILE A 128 -3.50 8.04 1.76
N ASN A 129 -3.40 8.96 2.73
CA ASN A 129 -3.09 8.61 4.11
C ASN A 129 -4.17 7.72 4.75
N GLU A 130 -5.44 8.11 4.61
CA GLU A 130 -6.58 7.32 5.10
C GLU A 130 -6.64 5.94 4.44
N ASP A 131 -6.36 5.87 3.13
CA ASP A 131 -6.35 4.61 2.40
C ASP A 131 -5.19 3.70 2.83
N ILE A 132 -3.99 4.25 3.08
CA ILE A 132 -2.84 3.49 3.63
C ILE A 132 -3.18 2.94 5.01
N ILE A 133 -3.80 3.73 5.89
CA ILE A 133 -4.26 3.28 7.22
C ILE A 133 -5.24 2.12 7.07
N LYS A 134 -6.23 2.26 6.17
CA LYS A 134 -7.24 1.23 5.90
C LYS A 134 -6.59 -0.06 5.39
N VAL A 135 -5.71 0.02 4.38
CA VAL A 135 -5.00 -1.13 3.81
C VAL A 135 -4.12 -1.81 4.86
N THR A 136 -3.45 -1.04 5.72
CA THR A 136 -2.62 -1.57 6.80
C THR A 136 -3.46 -2.36 7.80
N LYS A 137 -4.64 -1.87 8.20
CA LYS A 137 -5.59 -2.61 9.04
C LYS A 137 -6.05 -3.91 8.40
N GLN A 138 -6.35 -3.88 7.10
CA GLN A 138 -6.76 -5.07 6.34
C GLN A 138 -5.65 -6.13 6.33
N LEU A 139 -4.39 -5.72 6.15
CA LEU A 139 -3.25 -6.63 6.15
C LEU A 139 -3.00 -7.23 7.55
N ILE A 140 -3.18 -6.44 8.61
CA ILE A 140 -3.13 -6.92 10.00
C ILE A 140 -4.21 -7.98 10.23
N GLU A 141 -5.45 -7.72 9.83
CA GLU A 141 -6.56 -8.69 9.98
C GLU A 141 -6.28 -10.00 9.22
N LEU A 142 -5.71 -9.92 8.00
CA LEU A 142 -5.32 -11.11 7.25
C LEU A 142 -4.27 -11.94 8.02
N LYS A 143 -3.29 -11.29 8.64
CA LYS A 143 -2.26 -11.94 9.45
C LYS A 143 -2.83 -12.55 10.72
N GLU A 144 -3.69 -11.84 11.45
CA GLU A 144 -4.36 -12.32 12.66
C GLU A 144 -5.23 -13.56 12.40
N LYS A 145 -5.81 -13.67 11.20
CA LYS A 145 -6.61 -14.83 10.76
C LYS A 145 -5.76 -15.95 10.14
N GLY A 146 -4.42 -15.83 10.14
CA GLY A 146 -3.51 -16.85 9.60
C GLY A 146 -3.57 -17.03 8.08
N ILE A 147 -4.05 -16.02 7.35
CA ILE A 147 -4.14 -16.07 5.88
C ILE A 147 -2.79 -15.75 5.24
N ILE A 148 -2.00 -14.89 5.89
CA ILE A 148 -0.66 -14.49 5.44
C ILE A 148 0.39 -14.59 6.53
#